data_AF-A0AAD5MB19-F1
#
_entry.id   AF-A0AAD5MB19-F1
#
_cell.length_a   1.000
_cell.length_b   1.000
_cell.length_c   1.000
_cell.angle_alpha   90.00
_cell.angle_beta   90.00
_cell.angle_gamma   90.00
#
_symmetry.space_group_name_H-M   'P 1'
#
loop_
_entity.id
_entity.type
_entity.pdbx_description
1 polymer ?
#
loop_
_entity_poly.entity_id
_entity_poly.type
_entity_poly.pdbx_seq_one_letter_code
_entity_poly.pdbx_strand_id
1 'polypeptide(L)' 'MTIIYEGAVCATLTVRPSFLLVDEDWDLAKPLPVEICPGRAHIIAGDPGHFFTVVELNDMCSTLRVNKELDADVSCF' A
#
# COMPACT_ATOMS: atom_id res chain seq x y z
N MET A 1 7.72 1.81 4.47
CA MET A 1 6.46 1.15 4.84
C MET A 1 6.71 -0.34 5.04
N THR A 2 6.14 -0.92 6.09
CA THR A 2 6.23 -2.36 6.40
C THR A 2 4.83 -2.95 6.42
N ILE A 3 4.65 -4.07 5.72
CA ILE A 3 3.36 -4.76 5.55
C ILE A 3 3.51 -6.17 6.12
N ILE A 4 2.49 -6.66 6.82
CA ILE A 4 2.39 -8.05 7.27
C ILE A 4 1.08 -8.69 6.84
N TYR A 5 1.07 -10.01 6.82
CA TYR A 5 -0.12 -10.82 6.63
C TYR A 5 -0.45 -11.54 7.95
N GLU A 6 -1.69 -11.38 8.43
CA GLU A 6 -2.23 -12.13 9.56
C GLU A 6 -3.18 -13.21 9.06
N GLY A 7 -2.64 -14.39 8.76
CA GLY A 7 -3.43 -15.57 8.44
C GLY A 7 -3.00 -16.78 9.24
N ALA A 8 -3.92 -17.74 9.37
CA ALA A 8 -3.71 -19.00 10.09
C ALA A 8 -2.78 -19.98 9.36
N VAL A 9 -2.43 -19.68 8.09
CA VAL A 9 -1.60 -20.54 7.25
C VAL A 9 -0.24 -19.88 7.08
N CYS A 10 0.85 -20.64 7.29
CA CYS A 10 2.21 -20.19 7.06
C CYS A 10 2.43 -19.93 5.56
N ALA A 11 2.11 -18.73 5.11
CA ALA A 11 2.22 -18.29 3.72
C ALA A 11 3.28 -17.18 3.59
N THR A 12 4.08 -17.26 2.54
CA THR A 12 5.10 -16.25 2.25
C THR A 12 4.44 -14.98 1.71
N LEU A 13 4.63 -13.85 2.41
CA LEU A 13 4.21 -12.55 1.92
C LEU A 13 5.07 -12.15 0.71
N THR A 14 4.41 -11.83 -0.39
CA THR A 14 5.02 -11.39 -1.65
C THR A 14 4.47 -10.01 -2.01
N VAL A 15 5.37 -9.08 -2.36
CA VAL A 15 5.02 -7.72 -2.78
C VAL A 15 5.67 -7.45 -4.14
N ARG A 16 4.86 -7.12 -5.16
CA ARG A 16 5.32 -6.92 -6.54
C ARG A 16 4.64 -5.72 -7.22
N PRO A 17 5.40 -4.73 -7.72
CA PRO A 17 6.83 -4.56 -7.52
C PRO A 17 7.14 -4.22 -6.04
N SER A 18 8.34 -4.55 -5.56
CA SER A 18 8.79 -4.19 -4.21
C SER A 18 9.23 -2.72 -4.08
N PHE A 19 9.29 -2.01 -5.21
CA PHE A 19 9.58 -0.60 -5.30
C PHE A 19 8.56 0.05 -6.22
N LEU A 20 7.99 1.17 -5.78
CA LEU A 20 6.96 1.91 -6.49
C LEU A 20 7.29 3.40 -6.43
N LEU A 21 7.25 4.06 -7.59
CA LEU A 21 7.24 5.52 -7.69
C LEU A 21 5.79 5.93 -7.93
N VAL A 22 5.29 6.85 -7.11
CA VAL A 22 3.92 7.36 -7.19
C VAL A 22 4.03 8.85 -7.45
N ASP A 23 3.26 9.31 -8.44
CA ASP A 23 3.15 10.73 -8.77
C ASP A 23 2.40 11.49 -7.65
N GLU A 24 2.71 12.77 -7.45
CA GLU A 24 2.01 13.61 -6.48
C GLU A 24 0.53 13.77 -6.83
N ASP A 25 0.25 13.85 -8.14
CA ASP A 25 -1.08 13.97 -8.73
C ASP A 25 -1.81 12.62 -8.86
N TRP A 26 -1.41 11.60 -8.08
CA TRP A 26 -2.05 10.29 -8.18
C TRP A 26 -3.52 10.34 -7.76
N ASP A 27 -4.39 9.86 -8.67
CA ASP A 27 -5.83 9.81 -8.45
C ASP A 27 -6.18 8.92 -7.23
N LEU A 28 -6.77 9.52 -6.19
CA LEU A 28 -7.17 8.85 -4.95
C LEU A 28 -8.21 7.74 -5.17
N ALA A 29 -8.95 7.77 -6.29
CA ALA A 29 -9.89 6.71 -6.64
C ALA A 29 -9.19 5.47 -7.23
N LYS A 30 -7.93 5.59 -7.67
CA LYS A 30 -7.21 4.51 -8.35
C LYS A 30 -6.29 3.73 -7.41
N PRO A 31 -6.37 2.38 -7.42
CA PRO A 31 -5.38 1.57 -6.71
C PRO A 31 -4.00 1.73 -7.36
N LEU A 32 -2.97 1.63 -6.53
CA LEU A 32 -1.59 1.59 -6.96
C LEU A 32 -1.30 0.27 -7.68
N PRO A 33 -0.38 0.27 -8.65
CA PRO A 33 -0.02 -0.93 -9.39
C PRO A 33 0.96 -1.81 -8.60
N VAL A 34 0.57 -2.18 -7.38
CA VAL A 34 1.30 -3.10 -6.49
C VAL A 34 0.40 -4.25 -6.06
N GLU A 35 0.90 -5.46 -6.20
CA GLU A 35 0.24 -6.68 -5.76
C GLU A 35 0.89 -7.17 -4.47
N ILE A 36 0.05 -7.42 -3.46
CA ILE A 36 0.43 -7.92 -2.14
C ILE A 36 -0.33 -9.22 -1.90
N CYS A 37 0.39 -10.34 -1.84
CA CYS A 37 -0.21 -11.66 -1.63
C CYS A 37 0.49 -12.40 -0.49
N PRO A 38 -0.23 -13.20 0.33
CA PRO A 38 -1.67 -13.38 0.29
C PRO A 38 -2.43 -12.12 0.76
N GLY A 39 -3.69 -11.99 0.37
CA GLY A 39 -4.57 -10.89 0.75
C GLY A 39 -4.80 -10.83 2.26
N ARG A 40 -5.54 -9.83 2.75
CA ARG A 40 -5.66 -9.50 4.19
C ARG A 40 -4.35 -9.05 4.83
N ALA A 41 -3.47 -8.49 4.02
CA ALA A 41 -2.30 -7.79 4.49
C ALA A 41 -2.69 -6.43 5.10
N HIS A 42 -1.87 -5.92 6.01
CA HIS A 42 -2.04 -4.58 6.57
C HIS A 42 -0.69 -3.92 6.86
N ILE A 43 -0.70 -2.59 6.89
CA ILE A 43 0.47 -1.77 7.15
C ILE A 43 0.68 -1.69 8.66
N ILE A 44 1.89 -1.98 9.13
CA ILE A 44 2.26 -1.90 10.57
C ILE A 44 3.26 -0.80 10.88
N ALA A 45 3.97 -0.29 9.87
CA ALA A 45 4.96 0.77 10.07
C ALA A 45 5.24 1.55 8.79
N GLY A 46 5.81 2.75 8.94
CA GLY A 46 6.25 3.58 7.82
C GLY A 46 5.13 4.22 7.01
N ASP A 47 3.94 4.38 7.61
CA ASP A 47 2.84 5.24 7.14
C ASP A 47 2.13 5.93 8.33
N PRO A 48 2.82 6.82 9.08
CA PRO A 48 2.25 7.48 10.27
C PRO A 48 1.11 8.46 9.92
N GLY A 49 1.08 8.95 8.68
CA GLY A 49 0.05 9.87 8.19
C GLY A 49 -1.18 9.16 7.63
N HIS A 50 -1.21 7.83 7.57
CA HIS A 50 -2.27 7.05 6.94
C HIS A 50 -2.54 7.47 5.49
N PHE A 51 -1.46 7.73 4.74
CA PHE A 51 -1.53 8.07 3.32
C PHE A 51 -1.95 6.87 2.47
N PHE A 52 -1.74 5.65 2.95
CA PHE A 52 -2.03 4.43 2.20
C PHE A 52 -3.01 3.53 2.95
N THR A 53 -3.89 2.86 2.20
CA THR A 53 -4.74 1.77 2.70
C THR A 53 -4.51 0.52 1.88
N VAL A 54 -4.42 -0.64 2.54
CA VAL A 54 -4.48 -1.93 1.85
C VAL A 54 -5.93 -2.24 1.50
N VAL A 55 -6.22 -2.46 0.23
CA VAL A 55 -7.54 -2.80 -0.31
C VAL A 55 -7.49 -4.12 -1.05
N GLU A 56 -8.59 -4.86 -1.10
CA GLU A 56 -8.65 -6.12 -1.84
C GLU A 56 -8.53 -5.85 -3.35
N LEU A 57 -7.62 -6.57 -4.00
CA LEU A 57 -7.49 -6.58 -5.46
C LEU A 57 -8.34 -7.73 -6.03
N ASN A 58 -8.30 -8.89 -5.36
CA ASN A 58 -9.07 -10.09 -5.65
C ASN A 58 -9.10 -11.00 -4.40
N ASP A 59 -9.68 -12.19 -4.52
CA ASP A 59 -9.82 -13.16 -3.41
C ASP A 59 -8.48 -13.62 -2.80
N MET A 60 -7.37 -13.49 -3.54
CA MET A 60 -6.06 -13.98 -3.12
C MET A 60 -5.07 -12.88 -2.76
N CYS A 61 -5.27 -11.66 -3.23
CA CYS A 61 -4.29 -10.60 -3.17
C CYS A 61 -4.92 -9.24 -2.90
N SER A 62 -4.12 -8.35 -2.35
CA SER A 62 -4.47 -6.97 -2.05
C SER A 62 -3.57 -6.02 -2.83
N THR A 63 -3.97 -4.76 -2.86
CA THR A 63 -3.20 -3.64 -3.40
C THR A 63 -3.24 -2.47 -2.42
N LEU A 64 -2.51 -1.40 -2.72
CA LEU A 64 -2.58 -0.15 -1.97
C LEU A 64 -3.46 0.86 -2.70
N ARG A 65 -4.10 1.73 -1.93
CA ARG A 65 -4.75 2.95 -2.44
C ARG A 65 -4.21 4.14 -1.68
N VAL A 66 -4.04 5.26 -2.38
CA VAL A 66 -3.69 6.55 -1.78
C VAL A 66 -4.95 7.18 -1.19
N ASN A 67 -4.90 7.59 0.08
CA ASN A 67 -6.03 8.20 0.80
C ASN A 67 -5.97 9.73 0.81
N LYS A 68 -4.80 10.30 0.58
CA LYS A 68 -4.49 11.73 0.73
C LYS A 68 -3.55 12.17 -0.37
N GLU A 69 -3.67 13.42 -0.78
CA GLU A 69 -2.73 14.04 -1.71
C GLU A 69 -1.30 13.87 -1.19
N LEU A 70 -0.39 13.49 -2.09
CA LEU A 70 1.02 13.33 -1.80
C LEU A 70 1.68 14.67 -2.06
N ASP A 71 2.26 15.29 -1.04
CA ASP A 71 2.96 16.55 -1.18
C ASP A 71 4.46 16.30 -1.02
N ALA A 72 5.17 16.21 -2.14
CA ALA A 72 6.64 16.09 -2.15
C ALA A 72 7.33 17.45 -1.95
N ASP A 73 6.57 18.54 -2.09
CA ASP A 73 7.04 19.90 -1.96
C ASP A 73 6.95 20.30 -0.49
N VAL A 74 7.96 19.88 0.29
CA VAL A 74 8.09 20.32 1.68
C VAL A 74 8.16 21.85 1.71
N SER A 75 7.03 22.50 1.98
CA SER A 75 7.00 23.93 2.27
C SER A 75 7.59 24.13 3.67
N CYS A 76 8.92 24.15 3.75
CA CYS A 76 9.63 24.70 4.89
C CYS A 76 9.26 26.19 5.02
N PHE A 77 8.39 26.54 5.96
CA PHE A 77 8.23 27.89 6.50
C PHE A 77 8.53 27.91 8.00
#